data_AF-A0A3S8RP41-F1
#
_entry.id   AF-A0A3S8RP41-F1
#
_cell.length_a   1.000
_cell.length_b   1.000
_cell.length_c   1.000
_cell.angle_alpha   90.00
_cell.angle_beta   90.00
_cell.angle_gamma   90.00
#
_symmetry.space_group_name_H-M   'P 1'
#
loop_
_entity.id
_entity.type
_entity.pdbx_description
1 polymer ?
#
loop_
_entity_poly.entity_id
_entity_poly.type
_entity_poly.pdbx_seq_one_letter_code
_entity_poly.pdbx_strand_id
1 'polypeptide(L)'
;MMNSHVNKRIQAMREHFGWDKTDTIEFMPACVVKEALELQESLNDEANFKKEIADVLMYTISICLDRDYDIELLINDKIDEVMKREY
;
A
#
# COMPACT_ATOMS: atom_id res chain seq x y z
N MET A 1 -12.58 9.79 1.85
CA MET A 1 -12.23 8.36 1.71
C MET A 1 -11.54 8.14 0.39
N MET A 2 -10.23 7.89 0.41
CA MET A 2 -9.46 7.52 -0.77
C MET A 2 -10.18 6.40 -1.56
N ASN A 3 -10.15 6.54 -2.88
CA ASN A 3 -11.17 6.09 -3.84
C ASN A 3 -11.77 4.70 -3.55
N SER A 4 -13.00 4.66 -2.99
CA SER A 4 -13.71 3.42 -2.62
C SER A 4 -13.80 2.37 -3.73
N HIS A 5 -13.68 2.79 -4.99
CA HIS A 5 -13.63 1.89 -6.14
C HIS A 5 -12.33 1.08 -6.21
N VAL A 6 -11.17 1.69 -5.95
CA VAL A 6 -9.86 1.02 -6.00
C VAL A 6 -9.76 -0.03 -4.90
N ASN A 7 -10.16 0.33 -3.67
CA ASN A 7 -10.16 -0.59 -2.53
C ASN A 7 -11.00 -1.86 -2.82
N LYS A 8 -12.18 -1.69 -3.41
CA LYS A 8 -13.04 -2.82 -3.83
C LYS A 8 -12.38 -3.68 -4.90
N ARG A 9 -11.63 -3.09 -5.83
CA ARG A 9 -10.92 -3.84 -6.88
C ARG A 9 -9.73 -4.61 -6.31
N ILE A 10 -8.99 -4.03 -5.36
CA ILE A 10 -7.91 -4.71 -4.64
C ILE A 10 -8.48 -5.92 -3.89
N GLN A 11 -9.57 -5.72 -3.13
CA GLN A 11 -10.17 -6.80 -2.37
C GLN A 11 -10.72 -7.91 -3.28
N ALA A 12 -11.43 -7.55 -4.35
CA ALA A 12 -11.92 -8.54 -5.33
C ALA A 12 -10.78 -9.33 -6.00
N MET A 13 -9.65 -8.68 -6.27
CA MET A 13 -8.46 -9.35 -6.78
C MET A 13 -7.87 -10.32 -5.74
N ARG A 14 -7.73 -9.89 -4.47
CA ARG A 14 -7.24 -10.74 -3.38
C ARG A 14 -8.12 -11.98 -3.23
N GLU A 15 -9.42 -11.82 -3.20
CA GLU A 15 -10.39 -12.93 -3.14
C GLU A 15 -10.28 -13.86 -4.36
N HIS A 16 -10.11 -13.30 -5.55
CA HIS A 16 -9.97 -14.07 -6.79
C HIS A 16 -8.74 -15.01 -6.76
N PHE A 17 -7.62 -14.53 -6.24
CA PHE A 17 -6.39 -15.31 -6.11
C PHE A 17 -6.26 -16.08 -4.79
N GLY A 18 -7.23 -15.93 -3.88
CA GLY A 18 -7.21 -16.54 -2.55
C GLY A 18 -6.24 -15.88 -1.56
N TRP A 19 -5.74 -14.68 -1.89
CA TRP A 19 -4.80 -13.92 -1.06
C TRP A 19 -5.47 -13.34 0.18
N ASP A 20 -6.80 -13.18 0.18
CA ASP A 20 -7.59 -12.84 1.36
C ASP A 20 -7.36 -13.81 2.54
N LYS A 21 -6.87 -15.03 2.27
CA LYS A 21 -6.61 -16.07 3.26
C LYS A 21 -5.13 -16.20 3.64
N THR A 22 -4.22 -15.72 2.80
CA THR A 22 -2.77 -15.89 2.98
C THR A 22 -2.07 -14.59 3.35
N ASP A 23 -2.59 -13.45 2.92
CA ASP A 23 -2.06 -12.12 3.22
C ASP A 23 -2.43 -11.74 4.66
N THR A 24 -1.75 -12.32 5.64
CA THR A 24 -1.93 -11.93 7.04
C THR A 24 -1.22 -10.62 7.35
N ILE A 25 -1.60 -9.98 8.46
CA ILE A 25 -0.98 -8.73 8.91
C ILE A 25 0.51 -8.88 9.24
N GLU A 26 0.96 -10.09 9.59
CA GLU A 26 2.36 -10.41 9.84
C GLU A 26 3.16 -10.63 8.54
N PHE A 27 2.48 -11.06 7.47
CA PHE A 27 3.09 -11.37 6.18
C PHE A 27 3.22 -10.12 5.29
N MET A 28 2.15 -9.34 5.16
CA MET A 28 2.09 -8.23 4.22
C MET A 28 3.18 -7.16 4.40
N PRO A 29 3.64 -6.81 5.62
CA PRO A 29 4.76 -5.87 5.77
C PRO A 29 6.05 -6.36 5.09
N ALA A 30 6.30 -7.66 5.05
CA ALA A 30 7.44 -8.22 4.33
C ALA A 30 7.26 -8.10 2.81
N CYS A 31 6.04 -8.23 2.30
CA CYS A 31 5.74 -7.94 0.89
C CYS A 31 5.97 -6.46 0.57
N VAL A 32 5.52 -5.52 1.41
CA VAL A 32 5.80 -4.09 1.21
C VAL A 32 7.31 -3.82 1.10
N VAL A 33 8.13 -4.45 1.96
CA VAL A 33 9.59 -4.32 1.88
C VAL A 33 10.13 -4.88 0.57
N LYS A 34 9.66 -6.05 0.14
CA LYS A 34 10.05 -6.65 -1.14
C LYS A 34 9.73 -5.72 -2.31
N GLU A 35 8.50 -5.22 -2.42
CA GLU A 35 8.12 -4.37 -3.56
C GLU A 35 8.79 -2.99 -3.50
N ALA A 36 9.14 -2.50 -2.30
CA ALA A 36 9.95 -1.28 -2.16
C ALA A 36 11.38 -1.47 -2.69
N LEU A 37 11.95 -2.67 -2.59
CA LEU A 37 13.24 -2.99 -3.20
C LEU A 37 13.11 -3.08 -4.73
N GLU A 38 12.07 -3.74 -5.24
CA GLU A 38 11.78 -3.80 -6.70
C GLU A 38 11.56 -2.39 -7.27
N LEU A 39 10.88 -1.52 -6.53
CA LEU A 39 10.74 -0.10 -6.84
C LEU A 39 12.09 0.61 -6.95
N GLN A 40 12.99 0.39 -5.99
CA GLN A 40 14.33 0.98 -6.05
C GLN A 40 15.14 0.46 -7.25
N GLU A 41 15.04 -0.82 -7.57
CA GLU A 41 15.72 -1.43 -8.72
C GLU A 41 15.20 -0.89 -10.06
N SER A 42 13.94 -0.49 -10.11
CA SER A 42 13.27 0.01 -11.31
C SER A 42 13.54 1.48 -11.66
N LEU A 43 14.41 2.19 -10.94
CA LEU A 43 14.65 3.65 -11.11
C LEU A 43 14.98 4.11 -12.55
N ASN A 44 15.54 3.23 -13.38
CA ASN A 44 15.89 3.56 -14.77
C ASN A 44 14.91 2.98 -15.81
N ASP A 45 13.81 2.38 -15.36
CA ASP A 45 12.71 1.86 -16.19
C ASP A 45 11.38 2.45 -15.70
N GLU A 46 10.98 3.58 -16.28
CA GLU A 46 9.76 4.31 -15.92
C GLU A 46 8.48 3.45 -16.01
N ALA A 47 8.44 2.49 -16.95
CA ALA A 47 7.27 1.63 -17.10
C ALA A 47 7.20 0.60 -15.96
N ASN A 48 8.35 0.07 -15.52
CA ASN A 48 8.40 -0.80 -14.37
C ASN A 48 8.22 -0.04 -13.06
N PHE A 49 8.84 1.13 -12.92
CA PHE A 49 8.74 2.00 -11.75
C PHE A 49 7.29 2.30 -11.36
N LYS A 50 6.43 2.58 -12.34
CA LYS A 50 4.99 2.78 -12.10
C LYS A 50 4.26 1.55 -11.58
N LYS A 51 4.67 0.34 -12.01
CA LYS A 51 4.09 -0.91 -11.53
C LYS A 51 4.50 -1.16 -10.08
N GLU A 52 5.79 -1.00 -9.78
CA GLU A 52 6.28 -1.24 -8.42
C GLU A 52 5.73 -0.22 -7.41
N ILE A 53 5.49 1.03 -7.82
CA ILE A 53 4.72 1.99 -7.00
C ILE A 53 3.32 1.44 -6.71
N ALA A 54 2.65 0.90 -7.73
CA ALA A 54 1.30 0.35 -7.56
C ALA A 54 1.31 -0.84 -6.61
N ASP A 55 2.31 -1.72 -6.69
CA ASP A 55 2.43 -2.90 -5.82
C ASP A 55 2.68 -2.49 -4.35
N VAL A 56 3.58 -1.54 -4.10
CA VAL A 56 3.80 -0.96 -2.76
C VAL A 56 2.50 -0.36 -2.20
N LEU A 57 1.79 0.44 -3.02
CA LEU A 57 0.52 1.04 -2.61
C LEU A 57 -0.54 -0.02 -2.33
N MET A 58 -0.64 -1.05 -3.16
CA MET A 58 -1.65 -2.09 -3.04
C MET A 58 -1.48 -2.92 -1.76
N TYR A 59 -0.26 -3.33 -1.42
CA TYR A 59 -0.03 -4.03 -0.14
C TYR A 59 -0.28 -3.11 1.06
N THR A 60 0.14 -1.84 0.99
CA THR A 60 -0.08 -0.88 2.09
C THR A 60 -1.58 -0.60 2.28
N ILE A 61 -2.33 -0.42 1.20
CA ILE A 61 -3.79 -0.26 1.25
C ILE A 61 -4.46 -1.52 1.77
N SER A 62 -4.01 -2.71 1.35
CA SER A 62 -4.56 -3.99 1.84
C SER A 62 -4.41 -4.13 3.36
N ILE A 63 -3.25 -3.73 3.90
CA ILE A 63 -3.02 -3.64 5.35
C ILE A 63 -4.04 -2.69 6.00
N CYS A 64 -4.27 -1.51 5.42
CA CYS A 64 -5.26 -0.57 5.95
C CYS A 64 -6.69 -1.13 5.92
N LEU A 65 -7.06 -1.85 4.86
CA LEU A 65 -8.37 -2.48 4.74
C LEU A 65 -8.59 -3.56 5.79
N ASP A 66 -7.61 -4.44 6.00
CA ASP A 66 -7.68 -5.53 6.99
C ASP A 66 -7.73 -5.00 8.44
N ARG A 67 -7.26 -3.77 8.64
CA ARG A 67 -7.23 -3.09 9.95
C ARG A 67 -8.36 -2.07 10.14
N ASP A 68 -9.22 -1.89 9.14
CA ASP A 68 -10.29 -0.89 9.11
C ASP A 68 -9.77 0.55 9.38
N TYR A 69 -8.62 0.89 8.81
CA TYR A 69 -8.03 2.22 8.96
C TYR A 69 -8.61 3.21 7.94
N ASP A 70 -8.95 4.41 8.42
CA ASP A 70 -9.18 5.56 7.54
C ASP A 70 -7.82 6.06 7.03
N ILE A 71 -7.51 5.73 5.77
CA ILE A 71 -6.23 6.05 5.14
C ILE A 71 -6.04 7.57 5.02
N GLU A 72 -7.12 8.32 4.76
CA GLU A 72 -7.04 9.77 4.61
C GLU A 72 -6.70 10.42 5.94
N LEU A 73 -7.37 10.00 7.02
CA LEU A 73 -7.04 10.44 8.37
C LEU A 73 -5.60 10.07 8.75
N LEU A 74 -5.20 8.81 8.51
CA LEU A 74 -3.85 8.30 8.83
C LEU A 74 -2.74 9.15 8.17
N ILE A 75 -2.92 9.51 6.91
CA ILE A 75 -1.95 10.32 6.16
C ILE A 75 -1.98 11.76 6.64
N ASN A 76 -3.17 12.36 6.82
CA ASN A 76 -3.30 13.75 7.27
C ASN A 76 -2.70 13.96 8.67
N ASP A 77 -2.97 13.06 9.62
CA ASP A 77 -2.37 13.09 10.95
C ASP A 77 -0.83 13.06 10.88
N LYS A 78 -0.27 12.25 9.97
CA LYS A 78 1.18 12.18 9.77
C LYS A 78 1.74 13.46 9.15
N ILE A 79 1.03 14.05 8.17
CA ILE A 79 1.42 15.33 7.56
C ILE A 79 1.46 16.42 8.63
N ASP A 80 0.41 16.54 9.45
CA ASP A 80 0.33 17.53 10.52
C ASP A 80 1.42 17.36 11.58
N GLU A 81 1.83 16.11 11.87
CA GLU A 81 2.98 15.83 12.71
C GLU A 81 4.30 16.31 12.06
N VAL A 82 4.51 16.00 10.78
CA VAL A 82 5.74 16.37 10.04
C VAL A 82 5.87 17.88 9.88
N MET A 83 4.78 18.60 9.62
CA MET A 83 4.76 20.05 9.45
C MET A 83 5.16 20.83 10.72
N LYS A 84 5.15 20.18 11.89
CA LYS A 84 5.60 20.76 13.17
C LYS A 84 7.10 20.60 13.42
N ARG A 85 7.82 19.88 12.56
CA ARG A 85 9.25 19.62 12.72
C ARG A 85 10.05 20.85 12.30
N GLU A 86 11.00 21.26 13.13
CA GLU A 86 12.03 22.22 12.75
C GLU A 86 13.17 21.43 12.08
N TYR A 87 13.49 21.77 10.83
CA TYR A 87 14.59 21.19 10.04
C TYR A 87 15.72 22.21 9.86
#